data_AF-A0A059E6M1-F1
#
_entry.id   AF-A0A059E6M1-F1
#
_cell.length_a   1.000
_cell.length_b   1.000
_cell.length_c   1.000
_cell.angle_alpha   90.00
_cell.angle_beta   90.00
_cell.angle_gamma   90.00
#
_symmetry.space_group_name_H-M   'P 1'
#
loop_
_entity.id
_entity.type
_entity.pdbx_description
1 polymer ?
#
loop_
_entity_poly.entity_id
_entity_poly.type
_entity_poly.pdbx_seq_one_letter_code
_entity_poly.pdbx_strand_id
1 'polypeptide(L)'
;MARLKVGLVVFMTLVACGAPGPLDSLEPGERGRVVRVVDGDTIVLDTGQSVRLVGIEAPSGGYRDRAPQPYHTESKRMMEDMVLGREVQLHYGGLTRDRYDRALAHAQTVDALGPTLWLNAEMVKRGGARVRVYPDTAAANAPLLKFERDARREEIGLWRAVEYRIPYASDLPKAYEGFQLVRGQVSGMRGAEGFGAVCDLSLQNSALRLQIQTAAASLCQEAPGLGVLARGYVRGDEMEISHPLNFELVEAPTN
;
A
#
# COMPACT_ATOMS: atom_id res chain seq x y z
N MET A 1 57.13 37.39 30.88
CA MET A 1 56.55 37.32 29.51
C MET A 1 55.93 35.94 29.31
N ALA A 2 54.63 35.78 29.59
CA ALA A 2 53.91 34.52 29.36
C ALA A 2 53.12 34.64 28.05
N ARG A 3 53.44 33.80 27.06
CA ARG A 3 52.76 33.76 25.76
C ARG A 3 51.50 32.90 25.86
N LEU A 4 50.34 33.53 25.78
CA LEU A 4 49.03 32.88 25.72
C LEU A 4 48.86 32.24 24.32
N LYS A 5 48.79 30.91 24.25
CA LYS A 5 48.49 30.18 23.01
C LYS A 5 46.97 30.15 22.83
N VAL A 6 46.45 30.94 21.89
CA VAL A 6 45.05 30.88 21.46
C VAL A 6 44.90 29.66 20.55
N GLY A 7 44.25 28.61 21.05
CA GLY A 7 43.89 27.44 20.26
C GLY A 7 42.66 27.75 19.40
N LEU A 8 42.83 27.72 18.08
CA LEU A 8 41.74 27.82 17.11
C LEU A 8 40.89 26.54 17.18
N VAL A 9 39.71 26.61 17.79
CA VAL A 9 38.74 25.52 17.78
C VAL A 9 37.99 25.59 16.45
N VAL A 10 38.32 24.69 15.52
CA VAL A 10 37.58 24.50 14.27
C VAL A 10 36.31 23.71 14.60
N PHE A 11 35.16 24.40 14.57
CA PHE A 11 33.84 23.77 14.69
C PHE A 11 33.52 23.08 13.36
N MET A 12 33.75 21.77 13.30
CA MET A 12 33.40 20.93 12.16
C MET A 12 31.89 20.67 12.21
N THR A 13 31.10 21.45 11.47
CA THR A 13 29.66 21.25 11.35
C THR A 13 29.40 20.00 10.50
N LEU A 14 29.11 18.88 11.18
CA LEU A 14 28.57 17.67 10.56
C LEU A 14 27.17 17.98 10.01
N VAL A 15 27.08 18.35 8.74
CA VAL A 15 25.82 18.34 8.00
C VAL A 15 25.47 16.87 7.78
N ALA A 16 24.63 16.32 8.66
CA ALA A 16 24.01 15.02 8.46
C ALA A 16 23.01 15.15 7.29
N CYS A 17 23.47 14.91 6.06
CA CYS A 17 22.58 14.63 4.95
C CYS A 17 21.87 13.31 5.26
N GLY A 18 20.69 13.38 5.87
CA GLY A 18 19.78 12.24 5.97
C GLY A 18 19.44 11.75 4.56
N ALA A 19 19.32 10.43 4.40
CA ALA A 19 18.82 9.88 3.15
C ALA A 19 17.45 10.51 2.84
N PRO A 20 17.18 10.89 1.57
CA PRO A 20 15.90 11.48 1.20
C PRO A 20 14.75 10.55 1.59
N GLY A 21 13.72 11.13 2.19
CA GLY A 21 12.51 10.44 2.59
C GLY A 21 11.72 9.93 1.37
N PRO A 22 10.82 8.94 1.53
CA PRO A 22 10.05 8.38 0.42
C PRO A 22 9.20 9.39 -0.36
N LEU A 23 8.84 10.51 0.26
CA LEU A 23 8.01 11.55 -0.37
C LEU A 23 8.83 12.67 -1.02
N ASP A 24 10.16 12.73 -0.79
CA ASP A 24 11.01 13.85 -1.22
C ASP A 24 11.18 13.87 -2.75
N SER A 25 11.00 12.73 -3.41
CA SER A 25 11.04 12.60 -4.88
C SER A 25 9.68 12.77 -5.55
N LEU A 26 8.62 13.07 -4.79
CA LEU A 26 7.28 13.26 -5.32
C LEU A 26 6.97 14.74 -5.51
N GLU A 27 6.14 15.04 -6.51
CA GLU A 27 5.70 16.41 -6.79
C GLU A 27 4.74 16.88 -5.69
N PRO A 28 5.06 17.96 -4.95
CA PRO A 28 4.16 18.52 -3.95
C PRO A 28 2.93 19.14 -4.63
N GLY A 29 1.76 18.77 -4.14
CA GLY A 29 0.46 19.17 -4.64
C GLY A 29 -0.19 20.32 -3.87
N GLU A 30 -1.51 20.34 -3.90
CA GLU A 30 -2.32 21.21 -3.07
C GLU A 30 -2.27 20.83 -1.58
N ARG A 31 -2.52 21.84 -0.74
CA ARG A 31 -2.76 21.68 0.70
C ARG A 31 -4.24 21.86 1.01
N GLY A 32 -4.67 21.28 2.12
CA GLY A 32 -6.01 21.53 2.64
C GLY A 32 -6.21 20.95 4.02
N ARG A 33 -7.22 21.45 4.72
CA ARG A 33 -7.63 20.89 6.01
C ARG A 33 -8.53 19.69 5.77
N VAL A 34 -8.28 18.57 6.44
CA VAL A 34 -9.19 17.43 6.36
C VAL A 34 -10.45 17.73 7.16
N VAL A 35 -11.58 17.81 6.47
CA VAL A 35 -12.90 18.08 7.08
C VAL A 35 -13.76 16.84 7.20
N ARG A 36 -13.41 15.76 6.48
CA ARG A 36 -14.16 14.51 6.51
C ARG A 36 -13.28 13.32 6.12
N VAL A 37 -13.51 12.19 6.78
CA VAL A 37 -12.96 10.89 6.41
C VAL A 37 -14.11 10.02 5.88
N VAL A 38 -13.95 9.50 4.67
CA VAL A 38 -14.92 8.58 4.04
C VAL A 38 -14.65 7.18 4.56
N ASP A 39 -13.45 6.68 4.30
CA ASP A 39 -12.91 5.37 4.64
C ASP A 39 -11.43 5.54 5.05
N GLY A 40 -10.78 4.48 5.55
CA GLY A 40 -9.38 4.52 6.00
C GLY A 40 -8.33 4.86 4.93
N ASP A 41 -8.73 5.02 3.67
CA ASP A 41 -7.87 5.45 2.57
C ASP A 41 -8.45 6.62 1.76
N THR A 42 -9.55 7.23 2.23
CA THR A 42 -10.24 8.28 1.48
C THR A 42 -10.63 9.43 2.42
N ILE A 43 -10.09 10.61 2.16
CA ILE A 43 -10.33 11.85 2.93
C ILE A 43 -10.88 12.95 2.02
N VAL A 44 -11.51 13.96 2.62
CA VAL A 44 -12.00 15.15 1.90
C VAL A 44 -11.47 16.40 2.57
N LEU A 45 -10.91 17.28 1.75
CA LEU A 45 -10.35 18.56 2.17
C LEU A 45 -11.43 19.64 2.26
N ASP A 46 -11.15 20.71 2.99
CA ASP A 46 -11.99 21.91 3.11
C ASP A 46 -12.26 22.60 1.76
N THR A 47 -11.37 22.42 0.79
CA THR A 47 -11.56 22.82 -0.60
C THR A 47 -12.65 22.04 -1.34
N GLY A 48 -13.18 20.96 -0.74
CA GLY A 48 -14.11 20.01 -1.35
C GLY A 48 -13.43 18.88 -2.12
N GLN A 49 -12.10 18.94 -2.32
CA GLN A 49 -11.34 17.91 -3.02
C GLN A 49 -11.40 16.58 -2.25
N SER A 50 -11.89 15.53 -2.90
CA SER A 50 -11.77 14.16 -2.40
C SER A 50 -10.40 13.60 -2.76
N VAL A 51 -9.75 12.93 -1.82
CA VAL A 51 -8.41 12.36 -1.96
C VAL A 51 -8.48 10.86 -1.69
N ARG A 52 -8.01 10.05 -2.63
CA ARG A 52 -7.76 8.61 -2.45
C ARG A 52 -6.27 8.42 -2.20
N LEU A 53 -5.95 7.86 -1.04
CA LEU A 53 -4.59 7.50 -0.66
C LEU A 53 -4.10 6.32 -1.51
N VAL A 54 -3.09 6.57 -2.34
CA VAL A 54 -2.52 5.55 -3.23
C VAL A 54 -1.63 4.57 -2.47
N GLY A 55 -1.38 3.40 -3.05
CA GLY A 55 -0.54 2.37 -2.43
C GLY A 55 -1.22 1.59 -1.31
N ILE A 56 -2.44 1.96 -0.89
CA ILE A 56 -3.19 1.30 0.17
C ILE A 56 -4.64 0.99 -0.23
N GLU A 57 -5.21 -0.03 0.43
CA GLU A 57 -6.60 -0.45 0.34
C GLU A 57 -7.12 -0.67 1.76
N ALA A 58 -7.95 0.26 2.23
CA ALA A 58 -8.66 0.15 3.50
C ALA A 58 -9.97 -0.63 3.30
N PRO A 59 -10.51 -1.24 4.37
CA PRO A 59 -11.85 -1.83 4.31
C PRO A 59 -12.88 -0.75 3.98
N SER A 60 -13.79 -1.03 3.04
CA SER A 60 -14.82 -0.08 2.60
C SER A 60 -16.08 -0.14 3.47
N GLY A 61 -16.73 0.99 3.68
CA GLY A 61 -18.02 1.10 4.38
C GLY A 61 -19.23 0.54 3.61
N GLY A 62 -19.00 -0.07 2.44
CA GLY A 62 -20.07 -0.56 1.58
C GLY A 62 -20.63 0.53 0.67
N TYR A 63 -21.43 0.13 -0.30
CA TYR A 63 -22.10 1.05 -1.23
C TYR A 63 -23.33 0.39 -1.84
N ARG A 64 -24.48 1.08 -1.76
CA ARG A 64 -25.80 0.55 -2.14
C ARG A 64 -26.06 -0.79 -1.45
N ASP A 65 -26.20 -1.88 -2.20
CA ASP A 65 -26.53 -3.20 -1.67
C ASP A 65 -25.29 -3.96 -1.14
N ARG A 66 -24.09 -3.38 -1.27
CA ARG A 66 -22.86 -3.98 -0.73
C ARG A 66 -22.70 -3.65 0.75
N ALA A 67 -22.66 -4.68 1.58
CA ALA A 67 -22.39 -4.56 3.00
C ALA A 67 -21.00 -3.95 3.28
N PRO A 68 -20.82 -3.28 4.43
CA PRO A 68 -19.51 -2.86 4.90
C PRO A 68 -18.56 -4.06 5.03
N GLN A 69 -17.29 -3.83 4.70
CA GLN A 69 -16.25 -4.82 4.91
C GLN A 69 -15.90 -4.92 6.41
N PRO A 70 -15.50 -6.11 6.90
CA PRO A 70 -15.01 -6.27 8.27
C PRO A 70 -13.92 -5.24 8.58
N TYR A 71 -13.85 -4.72 9.81
CA TYR A 71 -12.83 -3.76 10.24
C TYR A 71 -12.91 -2.35 9.62
N HIS A 72 -13.97 -2.02 8.86
CA HIS A 72 -14.17 -0.69 8.29
C HIS A 72 -14.24 0.42 9.34
N THR A 73 -15.03 0.23 10.39
CA THR A 73 -15.27 1.27 11.41
C THR A 73 -13.98 1.63 12.14
N GLU A 74 -13.19 0.61 12.50
CA GLU A 74 -11.90 0.75 13.16
C GLU A 74 -10.88 1.43 12.24
N SER A 75 -10.78 0.99 10.98
CA SER A 75 -9.90 1.59 9.98
C SER A 75 -10.22 3.07 9.74
N LYS A 76 -11.51 3.40 9.58
CA LYS A 76 -11.96 4.78 9.42
C LYS A 76 -11.61 5.63 10.65
N ARG A 77 -11.89 5.11 11.86
CA ARG A 77 -11.59 5.81 13.11
C ARG A 77 -10.09 6.09 13.27
N MET A 78 -9.23 5.15 12.89
CA MET A 78 -7.78 5.36 12.90
C MET A 78 -7.37 6.56 12.05
N MET A 79 -7.95 6.71 10.86
CA MET A 79 -7.70 7.87 10.01
C MET A 79 -8.24 9.15 10.64
N GLU A 80 -9.48 9.13 11.15
CA GLU A 80 -10.10 10.28 11.82
C GLU A 80 -9.25 10.79 13.00
N ASP A 81 -8.84 9.89 13.89
CA ASP A 81 -8.03 10.20 15.06
C ASP A 81 -6.66 10.80 14.68
N MET A 82 -6.11 10.46 13.50
CA MET A 82 -4.83 10.98 13.03
C MET A 82 -4.91 12.34 12.33
N VAL A 83 -6.02 12.62 11.63
CA VAL A 83 -6.04 13.69 10.62
C VAL A 83 -7.27 14.60 10.64
N LEU A 84 -8.36 14.26 11.30
CA LEU A 84 -9.56 15.09 11.25
C LEU A 84 -9.28 16.50 11.83
N GLY A 85 -9.57 17.53 11.05
CA GLY A 85 -9.28 18.92 11.40
C GLY A 85 -7.83 19.35 11.18
N ARG A 86 -6.92 18.44 10.79
CA ARG A 86 -5.51 18.71 10.52
C ARG A 86 -5.26 19.16 9.09
N GLU A 87 -4.15 19.87 8.87
CA GLU A 87 -3.71 20.31 7.54
C GLU A 87 -2.77 19.27 6.93
N VAL A 88 -3.04 18.92 5.67
CA VAL A 88 -2.23 17.97 4.89
C VAL A 88 -1.68 18.60 3.63
N GLN A 89 -0.50 18.15 3.23
CA GLN A 89 0.11 18.36 1.91
C GLN A 89 -0.05 17.07 1.11
N LEU A 90 -0.58 17.20 -0.12
CA LEU A 90 -0.62 16.08 -1.07
C LEU A 90 0.71 15.95 -1.81
N HIS A 91 1.07 14.73 -2.17
CA HIS A 91 2.27 14.42 -2.94
C HIS A 91 1.92 13.42 -4.06
N TYR A 92 2.36 13.73 -5.28
CA TYR A 92 2.03 12.98 -6.48
C TYR A 92 3.26 12.32 -7.10
N GLY A 93 3.12 11.07 -7.53
CA GLY A 93 4.20 10.28 -8.12
C GLY A 93 3.89 9.69 -9.49
N GLY A 94 2.88 10.23 -10.17
CA GLY A 94 2.36 9.73 -11.43
C GLY A 94 0.97 10.29 -11.71
N LEU A 95 0.00 9.43 -12.00
CA LEU A 95 -1.39 9.85 -12.23
C LEU A 95 -1.95 10.57 -11.00
N THR A 96 -2.42 11.81 -11.20
CA THR A 96 -2.83 12.70 -10.11
C THR A 96 -4.34 12.69 -9.84
N ARG A 97 -5.14 12.22 -10.81
CA ARG A 97 -6.60 12.22 -10.77
C ARG A 97 -7.16 10.94 -11.35
N ASP A 98 -8.26 10.45 -10.76
CA ASP A 98 -9.05 9.37 -11.35
C ASP A 98 -10.28 9.87 -12.11
N ARG A 99 -11.05 8.95 -12.69
CA ARG A 99 -12.28 9.26 -13.44
C ARG A 99 -13.40 9.92 -12.63
N TYR A 100 -13.28 9.93 -11.30
CA TYR A 100 -14.22 10.55 -10.37
C TYR A 100 -13.68 11.89 -9.83
N ASP A 101 -12.60 12.39 -10.42
CA ASP A 101 -11.90 13.61 -10.02
C ASP A 101 -11.36 13.56 -8.58
N ARG A 102 -11.09 12.36 -8.06
CA ARG A 102 -10.37 12.21 -6.79
C ARG A 102 -8.89 12.43 -7.01
N ALA A 103 -8.25 13.17 -6.12
CA ALA A 103 -6.81 13.26 -6.05
C ALA A 103 -6.22 11.89 -5.68
N LEU A 104 -5.29 11.39 -6.50
CA LEU A 104 -4.57 10.13 -6.26
C LEU A 104 -3.21 10.48 -5.64
N ALA A 105 -3.13 10.49 -4.32
CA ALA A 105 -1.99 11.11 -3.63
C ALA A 105 -1.47 10.30 -2.46
N HIS A 106 -0.20 10.52 -2.13
CA HIS A 106 0.27 10.38 -0.75
C HIS A 106 -0.11 11.64 0.02
N ALA A 107 -0.42 11.52 1.31
CA ALA A 107 -0.76 12.67 2.14
C ALA A 107 0.13 12.73 3.39
N GLN A 108 0.66 13.91 3.67
CA GLN A 108 1.48 14.18 4.85
C GLN A 108 0.89 15.31 5.67
N THR A 109 0.77 15.16 7.00
CA THR A 109 0.34 16.27 7.85
C THR A 109 1.44 17.32 7.98
N VAL A 110 1.09 18.59 7.80
CA VAL A 110 2.06 19.71 7.78
C VAL A 110 1.78 20.78 8.85
N ASP A 111 0.72 20.61 9.64
CA ASP A 111 0.43 21.50 10.77
C ASP A 111 1.34 21.25 11.99
N ALA A 112 1.31 22.21 12.93
CA ALA A 112 1.98 22.13 14.22
C ALA A 112 1.11 21.52 15.34
N LEU A 113 -0.06 20.94 15.02
CA LEU A 113 -1.00 20.39 16.01
C LEU A 113 -0.59 18.98 16.49
N GLY A 114 0.40 18.38 15.84
CA GLY A 114 0.88 17.04 16.16
C GLY A 114 2.11 16.66 15.34
N PRO A 115 2.53 15.38 15.39
CA PRO A 115 3.66 14.91 14.59
C PRO A 115 3.35 15.01 13.09
N THR A 116 4.41 15.11 12.29
CA THR A 116 4.37 14.92 10.84
C THR A 116 4.11 13.44 10.55
N LEU A 117 2.94 13.13 10.00
CA LEU A 117 2.50 11.78 9.68
C LEU A 117 2.38 11.64 8.17
N TRP A 118 3.04 10.63 7.59
CA TRP A 118 2.70 10.14 6.26
C TRP A 118 1.53 9.17 6.38
N LEU A 119 0.32 9.63 6.03
CA LEU A 119 -0.93 8.94 6.34
C LEU A 119 -1.00 7.53 5.73
N ASN A 120 -0.52 7.34 4.49
CA ASN A 120 -0.54 6.03 3.84
C ASN A 120 0.30 5.02 4.63
N ALA A 121 1.50 5.41 5.08
CA ALA A 121 2.35 4.53 5.88
C ALA A 121 1.79 4.29 7.27
N GLU A 122 1.23 5.32 7.93
CA GLU A 122 0.65 5.16 9.26
C GLU A 122 -0.56 4.23 9.26
N MET A 123 -1.41 4.28 8.23
CA MET A 123 -2.50 3.32 8.07
C MET A 123 -2.01 1.89 7.93
N VAL A 124 -0.93 1.66 7.18
CA VAL A 124 -0.35 0.31 7.04
C VAL A 124 0.29 -0.17 8.34
N LYS A 125 1.10 0.67 9.00
CA LYS A 125 1.77 0.35 10.27
C LYS A 125 0.77 -0.01 11.38
N ARG A 126 -0.37 0.69 11.43
CA ARG A 126 -1.42 0.47 12.42
C ARG A 126 -2.38 -0.66 12.06
N GLY A 127 -2.15 -1.36 10.95
CA GLY A 127 -3.06 -2.40 10.45
C GLY A 127 -4.44 -1.85 10.12
N GLY A 128 -4.54 -0.60 9.68
CA GLY A 128 -5.79 0.01 9.21
C GLY A 128 -6.02 -0.19 7.72
N ALA A 129 -4.99 -0.52 6.94
CA ALA A 129 -5.10 -0.79 5.51
C ALA A 129 -4.10 -1.87 5.05
N ARG A 130 -4.42 -2.52 3.95
CA ARG A 130 -3.52 -3.42 3.21
C ARG A 130 -2.82 -2.64 2.12
N VAL A 131 -1.67 -3.11 1.65
CA VAL A 131 -0.95 -2.49 0.54
C VAL A 131 -1.58 -2.92 -0.77
N ARG A 132 -1.75 -1.98 -1.71
CA ARG A 132 -2.18 -2.27 -3.09
C ARG A 132 -1.54 -1.26 -4.03
N VAL A 133 -0.68 -1.74 -4.92
CA VAL A 133 0.07 -0.87 -5.83
C VAL A 133 -0.53 -0.91 -7.22
N TYR A 134 -0.66 0.26 -7.85
CA TYR A 134 -0.96 0.40 -9.27
C TYR A 134 0.22 1.04 -10.00
N PRO A 135 0.50 0.68 -11.26
CA PRO A 135 1.65 1.20 -12.01
C PRO A 135 1.71 2.73 -12.03
N ASP A 136 0.59 3.37 -12.34
CA ASP A 136 0.53 4.82 -12.54
C ASP A 136 0.64 5.61 -11.23
N THR A 137 0.60 4.95 -10.08
CA THR A 137 0.73 5.55 -8.75
C THR A 137 1.72 4.77 -7.88
N ALA A 138 2.73 4.13 -8.49
CA ALA A 138 3.62 3.19 -7.82
C ALA A 138 4.75 3.85 -7.01
N ALA A 139 5.09 5.10 -7.33
CA ALA A 139 6.18 5.81 -6.66
C ALA A 139 5.97 5.87 -5.14
N ALA A 140 7.06 5.84 -4.38
CA ALA A 140 7.07 5.84 -2.90
C ALA A 140 6.38 4.65 -2.19
N ASN A 141 5.79 3.67 -2.89
CA ASN A 141 5.06 2.57 -2.24
C ASN A 141 5.94 1.44 -1.69
N ALA A 142 7.19 1.30 -2.16
CA ALA A 142 8.05 0.18 -1.77
C ALA A 142 8.22 -0.01 -0.24
N PRO A 143 8.41 1.06 0.58
CA PRO A 143 8.48 0.93 2.04
C PRO A 143 7.19 0.39 2.69
N LEU A 144 6.03 0.58 2.07
CA LEU A 144 4.75 0.13 2.62
C LEU A 144 4.70 -1.39 2.80
N LEU A 145 5.38 -2.14 1.93
CA LEU A 145 5.42 -3.61 2.01
C LEU A 145 6.12 -4.09 3.27
N LYS A 146 7.19 -3.40 3.68
CA LYS A 146 7.85 -3.67 4.96
C LYS A 146 6.91 -3.39 6.13
N PHE A 147 6.23 -2.24 6.13
CA PHE A 147 5.28 -1.89 7.19
C PHE A 147 4.12 -2.90 7.27
N GLU A 148 3.61 -3.36 6.12
CA GLU A 148 2.55 -4.37 6.08
C GLU A 148 3.03 -5.70 6.67
N ARG A 149 4.24 -6.14 6.30
CA ARG A 149 4.84 -7.36 6.84
C ARG A 149 5.05 -7.29 8.35
N ASP A 150 5.50 -6.15 8.86
CA ASP A 150 5.69 -5.93 10.30
C ASP A 150 4.34 -5.96 11.03
N ALA A 151 3.34 -5.24 10.53
CA ALA A 151 1.98 -5.25 11.09
C ALA A 151 1.33 -6.65 11.04
N ARG A 152 1.58 -7.44 9.99
CA ARG A 152 1.13 -8.83 9.89
C ARG A 152 1.77 -9.72 10.95
N ARG A 153 3.10 -9.65 11.10
CA ARG A 153 3.85 -10.49 12.04
C ARG A 153 3.47 -10.19 13.49
N GLU A 154 3.21 -8.93 13.80
CA GLU A 154 2.84 -8.46 15.14
C GLU A 154 1.32 -8.49 15.36
N GLU A 155 0.56 -9.03 14.40
CA GLU A 155 -0.90 -9.11 14.43
C GLU A 155 -1.51 -7.76 14.84
N ILE A 156 -1.18 -6.68 14.13
CA ILE A 156 -1.66 -5.33 14.45
C ILE A 156 -2.94 -5.04 13.66
N GLY A 157 -3.92 -4.43 14.33
CA GLY A 157 -5.14 -3.96 13.70
C GLY A 157 -5.92 -5.06 12.98
N LEU A 158 -6.23 -4.86 11.69
CA LEU A 158 -6.97 -5.79 10.85
C LEU A 158 -6.36 -7.20 10.86
N TRP A 159 -5.05 -7.33 11.06
CA TRP A 159 -4.35 -8.61 11.03
C TRP A 159 -4.70 -9.54 12.21
N ARG A 160 -5.38 -9.03 13.27
CA ARG A 160 -5.94 -9.87 14.35
C ARG A 160 -7.25 -10.55 13.97
N ALA A 161 -7.98 -9.96 13.04
CA ALA A 161 -9.32 -10.39 12.67
C ALA A 161 -9.25 -11.63 11.76
N VAL A 162 -10.17 -12.57 11.97
CA VAL A 162 -10.19 -13.85 11.24
C VAL A 162 -10.42 -13.64 9.75
N GLU A 163 -11.17 -12.61 9.39
CA GLU A 163 -11.53 -12.23 8.02
C GLU A 163 -10.33 -11.76 7.19
N TYR A 164 -9.24 -11.36 7.85
CA TYR A 164 -7.99 -10.89 7.22
C TYR A 164 -6.85 -11.89 7.31
N ARG A 165 -7.12 -13.12 7.78
CA ARG A 165 -6.15 -14.21 7.64
C ARG A 165 -5.92 -14.47 6.16
N ILE A 166 -4.66 -14.48 5.76
CA ILE A 166 -4.24 -14.71 4.38
C ILE A 166 -4.40 -16.21 4.08
N PRO A 167 -5.34 -16.62 3.20
CA PRO A 167 -5.52 -18.03 2.86
C PRO A 167 -4.41 -18.53 1.93
N TYR A 168 -4.27 -19.85 1.84
CA TYR A 168 -3.63 -20.44 0.67
C TYR A 168 -4.54 -20.30 -0.54
N ALA A 169 -3.96 -20.16 -1.74
CA ALA A 169 -4.71 -20.06 -2.98
C ALA A 169 -5.58 -21.31 -3.25
N SER A 170 -5.19 -22.48 -2.73
CA SER A 170 -5.99 -23.72 -2.77
C SER A 170 -7.29 -23.64 -1.97
N ASP A 171 -7.29 -22.80 -0.92
CA ASP A 171 -8.37 -22.70 0.06
C ASP A 171 -9.27 -21.48 -0.20
N LEU A 172 -8.95 -20.67 -1.22
CA LEU A 172 -9.76 -19.52 -1.59
C LEU A 172 -11.09 -20.01 -2.18
N PRO A 173 -12.25 -19.55 -1.66
CA PRO A 173 -13.55 -19.96 -2.19
C PRO A 173 -13.69 -19.61 -3.67
N LYS A 174 -14.22 -20.52 -4.49
CA LYS A 174 -14.43 -20.29 -5.94
C LYS A 174 -15.30 -19.07 -6.25
N ALA A 175 -16.22 -18.72 -5.35
CA ALA A 175 -17.11 -17.58 -5.50
C ALA A 175 -16.51 -16.27 -4.94
N TYR A 176 -15.25 -16.28 -4.50
CA TYR A 176 -14.61 -15.10 -3.93
C TYR A 176 -14.35 -14.07 -5.02
N GLU A 177 -14.81 -12.84 -4.79
CA GLU A 177 -14.46 -11.67 -5.59
C GLU A 177 -14.01 -10.54 -4.67
N GLY A 178 -12.97 -9.83 -5.07
CA GLY A 178 -12.46 -8.71 -4.29
C GLY A 178 -10.95 -8.67 -4.16
N PHE A 179 -10.46 -7.65 -3.45
CA PHE A 179 -9.05 -7.52 -3.15
C PHE A 179 -8.62 -8.49 -2.04
N GLN A 180 -7.62 -9.32 -2.34
CA GLN A 180 -7.11 -10.34 -1.42
C GLN A 180 -5.59 -10.48 -1.51
N LEU A 181 -4.99 -10.92 -0.40
CA LEU A 181 -3.65 -11.51 -0.34
C LEU A 181 -3.80 -13.03 -0.31
N VAL A 182 -3.01 -13.76 -1.10
CA VAL A 182 -3.00 -15.23 -1.12
C VAL A 182 -1.59 -15.77 -1.04
N ARG A 183 -1.42 -16.86 -0.29
CA ARG A 183 -0.19 -17.67 -0.32
C ARG A 183 -0.30 -18.74 -1.38
N GLY A 184 0.79 -19.03 -2.07
CA GLY A 184 0.83 -20.14 -3.01
C GLY A 184 2.25 -20.54 -3.36
N GLN A 185 2.37 -21.57 -4.21
CA GLN A 185 3.63 -21.95 -4.81
C GLN A 185 3.47 -21.95 -6.33
N VAL A 186 4.37 -21.25 -7.04
CA VAL A 186 4.31 -21.20 -8.50
C VAL A 186 4.61 -22.58 -9.06
N SER A 187 3.72 -23.10 -9.90
CA SER A 187 3.83 -24.42 -10.54
C SER A 187 4.24 -24.34 -12.01
N GLY A 188 3.99 -23.20 -12.64
CA GLY A 188 4.30 -22.99 -14.04
C GLY A 188 3.70 -21.69 -14.57
N MET A 189 3.98 -21.42 -15.83
CA MET A 189 3.53 -20.23 -16.55
C MET A 189 2.79 -20.65 -17.82
N ARG A 190 1.77 -19.86 -18.20
CA ARG A 190 0.98 -20.04 -19.43
C ARG A 190 0.81 -18.69 -20.12
N GLY A 191 0.52 -18.72 -21.42
CA GLY A 191 0.08 -17.52 -22.13
C GLY A 191 -1.21 -16.99 -21.52
N ALA A 192 -1.31 -15.67 -21.37
CA ALA A 192 -2.52 -15.03 -20.86
C ALA A 192 -3.53 -14.79 -21.98
N GLU A 193 -4.81 -14.97 -21.67
CA GLU A 193 -5.93 -14.50 -22.48
C GLU A 193 -6.58 -13.32 -21.76
N GLY A 194 -6.45 -12.10 -22.29
CA GLY A 194 -6.99 -10.90 -21.64
C GLY A 194 -6.34 -9.60 -22.09
N PHE A 195 -7.05 -8.48 -21.96
CA PHE A 195 -6.51 -7.16 -22.30
C PHE A 195 -5.47 -6.71 -21.26
N GLY A 196 -4.25 -6.41 -21.69
CA GLY A 196 -3.17 -5.90 -20.81
C GLY A 196 -2.36 -6.98 -20.06
N ALA A 197 -2.84 -8.22 -20.07
CA ALA A 197 -2.16 -9.37 -19.48
C ALA A 197 -1.04 -9.89 -20.39
N VAL A 198 0.09 -10.27 -19.78
CA VAL A 198 1.28 -10.76 -20.48
C VAL A 198 1.43 -12.28 -20.32
N CYS A 199 1.21 -12.79 -19.12
CA CYS A 199 1.22 -14.22 -18.82
C CYS A 199 0.37 -14.52 -17.58
N ASP A 200 0.02 -15.79 -17.41
CA ASP A 200 -0.59 -16.30 -16.20
C ASP A 200 0.40 -17.22 -15.46
N LEU A 201 0.60 -16.97 -14.16
CA LEU A 201 1.30 -17.91 -13.29
C LEU A 201 0.28 -18.85 -12.63
N SER A 202 0.50 -20.16 -12.78
CA SER A 202 -0.31 -21.20 -12.16
C SER A 202 0.19 -21.50 -10.76
N LEU A 203 -0.72 -21.66 -9.79
CA LEU A 203 -0.38 -22.02 -8.42
C LEU A 203 -0.65 -23.51 -8.16
N GLN A 204 0.25 -24.17 -7.41
CA GLN A 204 0.09 -25.58 -7.05
C GLN A 204 -1.24 -25.80 -6.30
N ASN A 205 -1.97 -26.85 -6.68
CA ASN A 205 -3.23 -27.28 -6.06
C ASN A 205 -4.33 -26.19 -6.00
N SER A 206 -4.29 -25.20 -6.90
CA SER A 206 -5.29 -24.14 -6.97
C SER A 206 -5.79 -23.95 -8.39
N ALA A 207 -7.07 -23.59 -8.52
CA ALA A 207 -7.63 -23.10 -9.77
C ALA A 207 -7.25 -21.63 -10.03
N LEU A 208 -6.90 -20.88 -8.97
CA LEU A 208 -6.53 -19.48 -9.05
C LEU A 208 -5.22 -19.32 -9.85
N ARG A 209 -5.27 -18.44 -10.85
CA ARG A 209 -4.13 -18.00 -11.65
C ARG A 209 -3.77 -16.57 -11.29
N LEU A 210 -2.48 -16.27 -11.25
CA LEU A 210 -1.99 -14.90 -11.13
C LEU A 210 -1.83 -14.31 -12.53
N GLN A 211 -2.74 -13.42 -12.93
CA GLN A 211 -2.72 -12.76 -14.22
C GLN A 211 -1.76 -11.57 -14.17
N ILE A 212 -0.61 -11.71 -14.79
CA ILE A 212 0.47 -10.73 -14.75
C ILE A 212 0.22 -9.64 -15.79
N GLN A 213 0.06 -8.40 -15.33
CA GLN A 213 -0.14 -7.25 -16.19
C GLN A 213 1.18 -6.71 -16.76
N THR A 214 1.09 -5.85 -17.77
CA THR A 214 2.27 -5.31 -18.50
C THR A 214 3.35 -4.72 -17.59
N ALA A 215 2.98 -3.92 -16.58
CA ALA A 215 3.96 -3.33 -15.66
C ALA A 215 4.64 -4.35 -14.73
N ALA A 216 4.08 -5.56 -14.62
CA ALA A 216 4.61 -6.67 -13.85
C ALA A 216 5.23 -7.77 -14.71
N ALA A 217 5.42 -7.54 -16.02
CA ALA A 217 5.86 -8.56 -16.98
C ALA A 217 7.17 -9.29 -16.61
N SER A 218 8.05 -8.66 -15.81
CA SER A 218 9.26 -9.30 -15.29
C SER A 218 8.96 -10.56 -14.48
N LEU A 219 7.78 -10.66 -13.85
CA LEU A 219 7.35 -11.82 -13.06
C LEU A 219 7.07 -13.06 -13.92
N CYS A 220 6.89 -12.93 -15.23
CA CYS A 220 6.68 -14.08 -16.12
C CYS A 220 7.90 -15.00 -16.22
N GLN A 221 9.07 -14.53 -15.77
CA GLN A 221 10.32 -15.28 -15.75
C GLN A 221 10.60 -15.92 -14.37
N GLU A 222 9.69 -15.76 -13.41
CA GLU A 222 9.80 -16.35 -12.07
C GLU A 222 9.75 -17.90 -12.14
N ALA A 223 10.69 -18.56 -11.46
CA ALA A 223 10.88 -20.00 -11.59
C ALA A 223 9.78 -20.82 -10.87
N PRO A 224 9.40 -21.99 -11.42
CA PRO A 224 8.57 -22.97 -10.71
C PRO A 224 9.20 -23.36 -9.37
N GLY A 225 8.37 -23.53 -8.35
CA GLY A 225 8.76 -23.96 -7.01
C GLY A 225 8.91 -22.83 -5.99
N LEU A 226 8.86 -21.56 -6.40
CA LEU A 226 8.93 -20.42 -5.49
C LEU A 226 7.62 -20.27 -4.67
N GLY A 227 7.77 -20.11 -3.36
CA GLY A 227 6.69 -19.68 -2.48
C GLY A 227 6.38 -18.21 -2.72
N VAL A 228 5.10 -17.87 -2.81
CA VAL A 228 4.66 -16.51 -3.12
C VAL A 228 3.58 -16.04 -2.16
N LEU A 229 3.62 -14.75 -1.85
CA LEU A 229 2.52 -13.98 -1.32
C LEU A 229 2.11 -12.96 -2.38
N ALA A 230 1.01 -13.25 -3.06
CA ALA A 230 0.45 -12.40 -4.09
C ALA A 230 -0.68 -11.54 -3.52
N ARG A 231 -0.85 -10.31 -4.02
CA ARG A 231 -1.94 -9.41 -3.65
C ARG A 231 -2.59 -8.85 -4.90
N GLY A 232 -3.91 -8.86 -4.97
CA GLY A 232 -4.60 -8.46 -6.19
C GLY A 232 -6.11 -8.53 -6.07
N TYR A 233 -6.78 -8.03 -7.10
CA TYR A 233 -8.23 -8.21 -7.20
C TYR A 233 -8.50 -9.56 -7.85
N VAL A 234 -9.34 -10.37 -7.20
CA VAL A 234 -9.80 -11.65 -7.71
C VAL A 234 -11.12 -11.46 -8.44
N ARG A 235 -11.21 -12.01 -9.65
CA ARG A 235 -12.44 -12.12 -10.45
C ARG A 235 -12.47 -13.50 -11.11
N GLY A 236 -13.44 -14.33 -10.75
CA GLY A 236 -13.43 -15.74 -11.13
C GLY A 236 -12.16 -16.43 -10.62
N ASP A 237 -11.49 -17.17 -11.50
CA ASP A 237 -10.26 -17.90 -11.17
C ASP A 237 -8.98 -17.10 -11.46
N GLU A 238 -9.06 -15.77 -11.56
CA GLU A 238 -7.93 -14.89 -11.88
C GLU A 238 -7.71 -13.84 -10.79
N MET A 239 -6.46 -13.69 -10.37
CA MET A 239 -5.99 -12.58 -9.54
C MET A 239 -5.12 -11.65 -10.38
N GLU A 240 -5.54 -10.39 -10.51
CA GLU A 240 -4.78 -9.37 -11.22
C GLU A 240 -3.52 -8.96 -10.43
N ILE A 241 -2.34 -9.15 -11.03
CA ILE A 241 -1.06 -8.65 -10.53
C ILE A 241 -0.63 -7.46 -11.39
N SER A 242 -1.05 -6.28 -10.95
CA SER A 242 -0.86 -5.03 -11.70
C SER A 242 0.58 -4.48 -11.66
N HIS A 243 1.38 -4.83 -10.64
CA HIS A 243 2.72 -4.28 -10.42
C HIS A 243 3.62 -5.29 -9.68
N PRO A 244 4.96 -5.33 -9.87
CA PRO A 244 5.85 -6.27 -9.18
C PRO A 244 5.75 -6.22 -7.65
N LEU A 245 5.52 -5.04 -7.06
CA LEU A 245 5.31 -4.89 -5.62
C LEU A 245 4.08 -5.63 -5.09
N ASN A 246 3.18 -6.10 -5.96
CA ASN A 246 2.05 -6.94 -5.59
C ASN A 246 2.39 -8.44 -5.54
N PHE A 247 3.67 -8.78 -5.65
CA PHE A 247 4.19 -10.14 -5.61
C PHE A 247 5.41 -10.17 -4.68
N GLU A 248 5.30 -10.89 -3.56
CA GLU A 248 6.43 -11.11 -2.64
C GLU A 248 6.86 -12.58 -2.71
N LEU A 249 8.16 -12.80 -2.88
CA LEU A 249 8.74 -14.12 -2.64
C LEU A 249 8.73 -14.41 -1.14
N VAL A 250 8.24 -15.59 -0.79
CA VAL A 250 8.24 -16.11 0.58
C VAL A 250 8.86 -17.50 0.58
N GLU A 251 9.45 -17.90 1.69
CA GLU A 251 9.89 -19.28 1.85
C GLU A 251 8.71 -20.22 1.60
N ALA A 252 8.92 -21.26 0.79
CA ALA A 252 7.90 -22.26 0.54
C ALA A 252 7.48 -22.87 1.88
N PRO A 253 6.17 -23.07 2.13
CA PRO A 253 5.73 -23.71 3.36
C PRO A 253 6.45 -25.07 3.49
N THR A 254 7.21 -25.26 4.58
CA THR A 254 7.69 -26.59 4.94
C THR A 254 6.46 -27.42 5.32
N ASN A 255 6.23 -28.49 4.56
CA ASN A 255 5.20 -29.50 4.82
C ASN A 255 5.23 -30.01 6.26
#